data_AF-W2K1W4-F1
#
_entry.id   AF-W2K1W4-F1
#
_cell.length_a   1.000
_cell.length_b   1.000
_cell.length_c   1.000
_cell.angle_alpha   90.00
_cell.angle_beta   90.00
_cell.angle_gamma   90.00
#
_symmetry.space_group_name_H-M   'P 1'
#
loop_
_entity.id
_entity.type
_entity.pdbx_description
1 polymer ?
#
loop_
_entity_poly.entity_id
_entity_poly.type
_entity_poly.pdbx_seq_one_letter_code
_entity_poly.pdbx_strand_id
1 'polypeptide(L)'
;MGEVRLLFDSVFAGYPIMGEYLKYNSKIVHSTSFETEVVKVCCGGRLTPGEVAALKRFVRPRGAGTLAATRKRKKRVDDYVSQIIR
;
A
#
# COMPACT_ATOMS: atom_id res chain seq x y z
N MET A 1 13.18 -4.76 14.13
CA MET A 1 11.97 -4.95 14.98
C MET A 1 11.04 -3.73 15.00
N GLY A 2 11.48 -2.49 15.30
CA GLY A 2 10.56 -1.34 15.43
C GLY A 2 9.98 -0.78 14.12
N GLU A 3 10.80 -0.52 13.10
CA GLU A 3 10.36 0.17 11.87
C GLU A 3 9.40 -0.67 11.02
N VAL A 4 9.63 -1.98 10.90
CA VAL A 4 8.77 -2.89 10.13
C VAL A 4 7.38 -3.01 10.77
N ARG A 5 7.30 -2.95 12.11
CA ARG A 5 6.01 -2.96 12.81
C ARG A 5 5.21 -1.69 12.55
N LEU A 6 5.86 -0.53 12.56
CA LEU A 6 5.24 0.76 12.19
C LEU A 6 4.71 0.73 10.75
N LEU A 7 5.46 0.13 9.82
CA LEU A 7 5.00 -0.09 8.45
C LEU A 7 3.70 -0.92 8.45
N PHE A 8 3.66 -2.07 9.14
CA PHE A 8 2.46 -2.90 9.16
C PHE A 8 1.27 -2.24 9.86
N ASP A 9 1.50 -1.48 10.93
CA ASP A 9 0.43 -0.72 11.60
C ASP A 9 -0.15 0.35 10.66
N SER A 10 0.70 1.01 9.86
CA SER A 10 0.24 1.96 8.84
C SER A 10 -0.58 1.27 7.73
N VAL A 11 -0.16 0.07 7.30
CA VAL A 11 -0.91 -0.73 6.31
C VAL A 11 -2.23 -1.22 6.89
N PHE A 12 -2.25 -1.64 8.15
CA PHE A 12 -3.48 -2.03 8.83
C PHE A 12 -4.46 -0.86 8.97
N ALA A 13 -3.97 0.34 9.30
CA ALA A 13 -4.80 1.53 9.38
C ALA A 13 -5.43 1.90 8.01
N GLY A 14 -4.70 1.74 6.91
CA GLY A 14 -5.21 2.01 5.56
C GLY A 14 -6.06 0.86 4.97
N TYR A 15 -5.82 -0.37 5.41
CA TYR A 15 -6.44 -1.58 4.90
C TYR A 15 -6.80 -2.53 6.06
N PRO A 16 -7.92 -2.28 6.77
CA PRO A 16 -8.32 -3.07 7.94
C PRO A 16 -8.45 -4.58 7.65
N ILE A 17 -8.78 -4.94 6.40
CA ILE A 17 -8.86 -6.33 5.92
C ILE A 17 -7.54 -7.09 6.05
N MET A 18 -6.40 -6.38 6.07
CA MET A 18 -5.08 -6.98 6.24
C MET A 18 -4.76 -7.34 7.69
N GLY A 19 -5.62 -6.96 8.64
CA GLY A 19 -5.40 -7.13 10.06
C GLY A 19 -5.10 -8.56 10.47
N GLU A 20 -5.83 -9.54 9.93
CA GLU A 20 -5.62 -10.98 10.18
C GLU A 20 -4.22 -11.45 9.75
N TYR A 21 -3.70 -10.89 8.65
CA TYR A 21 -2.43 -11.30 8.04
C TYR A 21 -1.21 -10.58 8.62
N LEU A 22 -1.43 -9.41 9.23
CA LEU A 22 -0.39 -8.54 9.79
C LEU A 22 -0.43 -8.43 11.33
N LYS A 23 -1.21 -9.28 12.01
CA LYS A 23 -1.22 -9.33 13.48
C LYS A 23 0.21 -9.56 13.99
N TYR A 24 0.48 -9.09 15.21
CA TYR A 24 1.77 -9.31 15.87
C TYR A 24 2.23 -10.77 15.79
N ASN A 25 1.34 -11.74 16.04
CA ASN A 25 1.64 -13.17 16.02
C ASN A 25 1.75 -13.78 14.60
N SER A 26 1.64 -12.98 13.54
CA SER A 26 1.70 -13.49 12.17
C SER A 26 3.12 -13.86 11.80
N LYS A 27 3.30 -15.04 11.19
CA LYS A 27 4.63 -15.57 10.84
C LYS A 27 5.41 -14.65 9.92
N ILE A 28 4.74 -13.89 9.05
CA ILE A 28 5.39 -12.96 8.12
C ILE A 28 6.03 -11.77 8.86
N VAL A 29 5.46 -11.36 10.01
CA VAL A 29 5.94 -10.24 10.83
C VAL A 29 7.22 -10.59 11.58
N HIS A 30 7.49 -11.89 11.78
CA HIS A 30 8.68 -12.40 12.47
C HIS A 30 9.69 -13.07 11.55
N SER A 31 9.51 -12.98 10.24
CA SER A 31 10.43 -13.58 9.29
C SER A 31 11.62 -12.64 9.08
N THR A 32 12.80 -13.03 9.59
CA THR A 32 14.03 -12.24 9.44
C THR A 32 14.34 -11.93 7.98
N SER A 33 14.17 -12.91 7.08
CA SER A 33 14.38 -12.71 5.65
C SER A 33 13.40 -11.70 5.05
N PHE A 34 12.14 -11.70 5.50
CA PHE A 34 11.16 -10.71 5.07
C PHE A 34 11.51 -9.31 5.59
N GLU A 35 11.85 -9.18 6.87
CA GLU A 35 12.27 -7.88 7.43
C GLU A 35 13.47 -7.30 6.69
N THR A 36 14.51 -8.10 6.45
CA THR A 36 15.73 -7.63 5.78
C THR A 36 15.45 -7.21 4.35
N GLU A 37 14.66 -7.97 3.61
CA GLU A 37 14.35 -7.65 2.22
C GLU A 37 13.37 -6.46 2.10
N VAL A 38 12.39 -6.34 3.00
CA VAL A 38 11.50 -5.17 3.03
C VAL A 38 12.27 -3.89 3.34
N VAL A 39 13.14 -3.91 4.36
CA VAL A 39 14.00 -2.75 4.69
C VAL A 39 14.90 -2.40 3.52
N LYS A 40 15.51 -3.40 2.87
CA LYS A 40 16.33 -3.20 1.67
C LYS A 40 15.55 -2.54 0.54
N VAL A 41 14.31 -2.94 0.28
CA VAL A 41 13.45 -2.32 -0.74
C VAL A 41 13.04 -0.89 -0.34
N CYS A 42 12.58 -0.68 0.89
CA CYS A 42 12.10 0.61 1.38
C CYS A 42 13.21 1.67 1.51
N CYS A 43 14.41 1.26 1.90
CA CYS A 43 15.55 2.15 2.07
C CYS A 43 16.39 2.32 0.79
N GLY A 44 15.94 1.78 -0.35
CA GLY A 44 16.65 1.92 -1.64
C GLY A 44 17.97 1.14 -1.72
N GLY A 45 18.09 0.05 -0.96
CA GLY A 45 19.22 -0.86 -1.00
C GLY A 45 19.37 -1.56 -2.36
N ARG A 46 20.59 -2.03 -2.65
CA ARG A 46 20.90 -2.68 -3.92
C ARG A 46 20.29 -4.07 -3.98
N LEU A 47 19.29 -4.24 -4.84
CA LEU A 47 18.63 -5.52 -5.08
C LEU A 47 19.44 -6.40 -6.05
N THR A 48 19.41 -7.71 -5.82
CA THR A 48 19.98 -8.68 -6.75
C THR A 48 19.11 -8.82 -8.01
N PRO A 49 19.66 -9.30 -9.15
CA PRO A 49 18.87 -9.50 -10.36
C PRO A 49 17.66 -10.43 -10.14
N GLY A 50 17.80 -11.44 -9.28
CA GLY A 50 16.73 -12.36 -8.90
C GLY A 50 15.61 -11.67 -8.11
N GLU A 51 15.97 -10.85 -7.12
CA GLU A 51 15.00 -10.04 -6.36
C GLU A 51 14.24 -9.09 -7.27
N VAL A 52 14.93 -8.38 -8.18
CA VAL A 52 14.29 -7.49 -9.15
C VAL A 52 13.31 -8.26 -10.04
N ALA A 53 13.68 -9.45 -10.51
CA ALA A 53 12.79 -10.29 -11.31
C ALA A 53 11.55 -10.74 -10.54
N ALA A 54 11.70 -11.10 -9.25
CA ALA A 54 10.58 -11.46 -8.38
C ALA A 54 9.63 -10.26 -8.15
N LEU A 55 10.18 -9.07 -7.99
CA LEU A 55 9.40 -7.85 -7.76
C LEU A 55 8.56 -7.41 -8.96
N LYS A 56 8.93 -7.80 -10.20
CA LYS A 56 8.16 -7.45 -11.41
C LYS A 56 6.69 -7.84 -11.33
N ARG A 57 6.35 -8.91 -10.60
CA ARG A 57 4.95 -9.36 -10.41
C ARG A 57 4.11 -8.42 -9.56
N PHE A 58 4.75 -7.63 -8.69
CA PHE A 58 4.09 -6.68 -7.80
C PHE A 58 4.06 -5.26 -8.39
N VAL A 59 4.78 -5.01 -9.48
CA VAL A 59 4.72 -3.74 -10.21
C VAL A 59 3.33 -3.64 -10.86
N ARG A 60 2.47 -2.81 -10.28
CA ARG A 60 1.16 -2.52 -10.88
C ARG A 60 1.37 -1.95 -12.29
N PRO A 61 0.68 -2.45 -13.33
CA PRO A 61 0.70 -1.83 -14.65
C PRO A 61 0.35 -0.35 -14.50
N ARG A 62 1.23 0.52 -14.99
CA ARG A 62 1.05 1.97 -14.96
C ARG A 62 -0.14 2.31 -15.85
N GLY A 63 -1.34 2.29 -15.28
CA GLY A 63 -2.61 2.46 -15.99
C GLY A 63 -3.86 2.14 -15.16
N ALA A 64 -3.75 1.30 -14.12
CA ALA A 64 -4.87 0.98 -13.25
C ALA A 64 -4.77 1.76 -11.92
N GLY A 65 -5.30 2.98 -11.87
CA GLY A 65 -5.78 3.54 -10.60
C GLY A 65 -4.96 4.63 -9.91
N THR A 66 -4.26 5.50 -10.63
CA THR A 66 -3.83 6.80 -10.08
C THR A 66 -3.95 7.84 -11.17
N LEU A 67 -4.73 8.90 -10.93
CA LEU A 67 -5.04 10.10 -11.75
C LEU A 67 -6.48 10.24 -12.31
N ALA A 68 -7.37 9.25 -12.26
CA ALA A 68 -8.76 9.42 -12.73
C ALA A 68 -9.78 9.79 -11.63
N ALA A 69 -9.45 9.61 -10.35
CA ALA A 69 -10.42 9.72 -9.25
C ALA A 69 -10.58 11.14 -8.66
N THR A 70 -9.72 12.10 -9.00
CA THR A 70 -9.78 13.46 -8.42
C THR A 70 -10.43 14.51 -9.34
N ARG A 71 -10.58 14.26 -10.65
CA ARG A 71 -11.26 15.22 -11.55
C ARG A 71 -12.78 15.05 -11.65
N LYS A 72 -13.33 13.87 -11.36
CA LYS A 72 -14.79 13.62 -11.47
C LYS A 72 -15.59 13.87 -10.19
N ARG A 73 -14.96 13.96 -9.01
CA ARG A 73 -15.66 14.16 -7.74
C ARG A 73 -16.19 15.59 -7.53
N LYS A 74 -15.58 16.61 -8.14
CA LYS A 74 -16.02 18.01 -7.97
C LYS A 74 -17.35 18.30 -8.69
N LYS A 75 -17.55 17.79 -9.91
CA LYS A 75 -18.77 18.03 -10.71
C LYS A 75 -20.03 17.39 -10.11
N ARG A 76 -19.88 16.30 -9.32
CA ARG A 76 -21.00 15.60 -8.68
C ARG A 76 -21.52 16.28 -7.42
N VAL A 77 -20.68 17.02 -6.70
CA VAL A 77 -21.08 17.71 -5.46
C VAL A 77 -21.87 18.97 -5.77
N ASP A 78 -21.45 19.75 -6.76
CA ASP A 78 -22.16 20.97 -7.23
C ASP A 78 -23.59 20.66 -7.70
N ASP A 79 -23.75 19.54 -8.40
CA ASP A 79 -25.05 19.08 -8.94
C ASP A 79 -26.03 18.69 -7.82
N TYR A 80 -25.52 18.12 -6.73
CA TYR A 80 -26.32 17.75 -5.57
C TYR A 80 -26.74 18.99 -4.74
N VAL A 81 -25.82 19.94 -4.55
CA VAL A 81 -26.12 21.19 -3.84
C VAL A 81 -27.13 22.04 -4.61
N SER A 82 -27.01 22.09 -5.95
CA SER A 82 -27.95 22.84 -6.81
C SER A 82 -29.38 22.29 -6.78
N GLN A 83 -29.56 21.00 -6.49
CA GLN A 83 -30.88 20.37 -6.38
C GLN A 83 -31.55 20.58 -5.01
N ILE A 84 -30.78 20.89 -3.97
CA ILE A 84 -31.29 21.06 -2.59
C ILE A 84 -31.74 22.50 -2.32
N ILE A 85 -31.17 23.49 -3.01
CA ILE A 85 -31.47 24.91 -2.80
C ILE A 85 -32.57 25.39 -3.77
N ARG A 86 -33.68 24.64 -3.90
CA ARG A 86 -34.86 25.10 -4.66
C ARG A 86 -36.00 25.50 -3.74
#